data_AF-A0A2D0KCW2-F1
#
_entry.id   AF-A0A2D0KCW2-F1
#
_cell.length_a   1.000
_cell.length_b   1.000
_cell.length_c   1.000
_cell.angle_alpha   90.00
_cell.angle_beta   90.00
_cell.angle_gamma   90.00
#
_symmetry.space_group_name_H-M   'P 1'
#
loop_
_entity.id
_entity.type
_entity.pdbx_description
1 polymer ?
#
loop_
_entity_poly.entity_id
_entity_poly.type
_entity_poly.pdbx_seq_one_letter_code
_entity_poly.pdbx_strand_id
1 'polypeptide(L)'
;MTTVSPEKGRKNPQSEPLATLQSFRTAKENGAVDFGQNAIARNSGIIRIGDRVTILEKRTPREYGSGEQAADLPVKEDTQQSVAIEFNGQRFIGNNQQIILEQLENQGIQIPYSCRAGICGSCKISLVKGDVLPLKSTSIKNNGKILACSCIPQNDLIIELI
;
A
#
# COMPACT_ATOMS: atom_id res chain seq x y z
N MET A 1 3.47 11.61 -2.00
CA MET A 1 4.76 11.45 -1.30
C MET A 1 5.47 10.27 -1.95
N THR A 2 6.55 10.52 -2.67
CA THR A 2 7.16 9.49 -3.53
C THR A 2 8.53 9.13 -2.99
N THR A 3 8.82 7.83 -2.91
CA THR A 3 10.20 7.32 -2.77
C THR A 3 11.01 7.48 -4.05
N VAL A 4 10.41 8.05 -5.09
CA VAL A 4 10.98 8.33 -6.40
C VAL A 4 11.14 9.83 -6.56
N SER A 5 12.33 10.28 -6.94
CA SER A 5 12.59 11.69 -7.26
C SER A 5 11.72 12.13 -8.45
N PRO A 6 10.91 13.19 -8.33
CA PRO A 6 10.10 13.69 -9.44
C PRO A 6 10.94 14.19 -10.63
N GLU A 7 12.10 14.77 -10.35
CA GLU A 7 13.01 15.32 -11.37
C GLU A 7 13.76 14.24 -12.13
N LYS A 8 14.17 13.17 -11.43
CA LYS A 8 15.10 12.16 -11.97
C LYS A 8 14.45 10.81 -12.23
N GLY A 9 13.23 10.57 -11.76
CA GLY A 9 12.54 9.27 -11.86
C GLY A 9 13.25 8.13 -11.12
N ARG A 10 14.25 8.42 -10.28
CA ARG A 10 15.03 7.40 -9.56
C ARG A 10 14.49 7.18 -8.16
N LYS A 11 14.35 5.90 -7.78
CA LYS A 11 14.02 5.48 -6.40
C LYS A 11 15.16 5.89 -5.46
N ASN A 12 14.81 6.44 -4.30
CA ASN A 12 15.75 6.76 -3.24
C ASN A 12 16.33 5.44 -2.67
N PRO A 13 17.67 5.28 -2.61
CA PRO A 13 18.31 4.07 -2.09
C PRO A 13 17.89 3.71 -0.66
N GLN A 14 17.58 4.71 0.16
CA GLN A 14 17.14 4.54 1.55
C GLN A 14 15.62 4.43 1.68
N SER A 15 14.89 4.40 0.57
CA SER A 15 13.40 4.39 0.55
C SER A 15 12.77 5.57 1.31
N GLU A 16 13.48 6.69 1.43
CA GLU A 16 12.95 7.89 2.06
C GLU A 16 11.88 8.56 1.17
N PRO A 17 10.88 9.22 1.78
CA PRO A 17 10.73 9.53 3.21
C PRO A 17 10.01 8.43 4.03
N LEU A 18 9.69 7.30 3.40
CA LEU A 18 8.87 6.26 4.02
C LEU A 18 9.58 5.55 5.17
N ALA A 19 10.89 5.32 5.03
CA ALA A 19 11.72 4.74 6.08
C ALA A 19 11.70 5.58 7.36
N THR A 20 11.85 6.90 7.24
CA THR A 20 11.72 7.83 8.37
C THR A 20 10.32 7.75 9.00
N LEU A 21 9.25 7.74 8.21
CA LEU A 21 7.89 7.66 8.75
C LEU A 21 7.60 6.34 9.47
N GLN A 22 8.13 5.22 9.00
CA GLN A 22 7.99 3.92 9.70
C GLN A 22 8.51 4.00 11.15
N SER A 23 9.51 4.84 11.43
CA SER A 23 10.11 4.95 12.78
C SER A 23 9.24 5.65 13.82
N PHE A 24 8.23 6.45 13.42
CA PHE A 24 7.39 7.19 14.39
C PHE A 24 5.93 7.40 14.00
N ARG A 25 5.51 6.95 12.80
CA ARG A 25 4.15 7.11 12.24
C ARG A 25 3.47 5.78 12.00
N THR A 26 3.95 4.72 12.64
CA THR A 26 3.28 3.41 12.59
C THR A 26 2.20 3.37 13.67
N ALA A 27 0.95 3.23 13.25
CA ALA A 27 -0.19 3.15 14.16
C ALA A 27 -0.15 1.83 14.93
N LYS A 28 -0.16 1.90 16.27
CA LYS A 28 -0.02 0.70 17.12
C LYS A 28 -1.19 -0.29 16.97
N GLU A 29 -2.38 0.20 16.62
CA GLU A 29 -3.59 -0.63 16.51
C GLU A 29 -3.57 -1.61 15.32
N ASN A 30 -2.85 -1.29 14.23
CA ASN A 30 -2.94 -2.06 12.99
C ASN A 30 -1.61 -2.16 12.19
N GLY A 31 -0.55 -1.51 12.67
CA GLY A 31 0.76 -1.48 12.04
C GLY A 31 0.83 -0.71 10.72
N ALA A 32 -0.19 0.10 10.39
CA ALA A 32 -0.19 0.93 9.20
C ALA A 32 0.65 2.19 9.41
N VAL A 33 1.36 2.61 8.36
CA VAL A 33 2.15 3.85 8.37
C VAL A 33 1.27 5.00 7.87
N ASP A 34 1.07 6.03 8.70
CA ASP A 34 0.23 7.19 8.37
C ASP A 34 1.06 8.38 7.87
N PHE A 35 0.82 8.80 6.63
CA PHE A 35 1.53 9.91 5.96
C PHE A 35 0.97 11.30 6.28
N GLY A 36 -0.21 11.37 6.90
CA GLY A 36 -0.92 12.62 7.14
C GLY A 36 -2.35 12.39 7.59
N GLN A 37 -3.18 13.43 7.51
CA GLN A 37 -4.62 13.34 7.72
C GLN A 37 -5.32 13.96 6.52
N ASN A 38 -6.38 13.29 6.03
CA ASN A 38 -7.22 13.85 4.99
C ASN A 38 -8.15 14.90 5.61
N ALA A 39 -8.09 16.12 5.11
CA ALA A 39 -9.05 17.16 5.44
C ALA A 39 -10.23 17.09 4.46
N ILE A 40 -11.45 17.13 4.98
CA ILE A 40 -12.66 17.25 4.16
C ILE A 40 -13.15 18.69 4.30
N ALA A 41 -13.08 19.45 3.22
CA ALA A 41 -13.60 20.81 3.19
C ALA A 41 -15.14 20.77 3.33
N ARG A 42 -15.67 21.38 4.39
CA ARG A 42 -17.13 21.52 4.61
C ARG A 42 -17.72 22.73 3.87
N ASN A 43 -16.87 23.68 3.48
CA ASN A 43 -17.21 24.88 2.75
C ASN A 43 -16.01 25.33 1.89
N SER A 44 -16.23 26.32 1.02
CA SER A 44 -15.20 26.93 0.18
C SER A 44 -14.88 28.35 0.66
N GLY A 45 -13.60 28.72 0.62
CA GLY A 45 -13.13 30.05 0.99
C GLY A 45 -11.61 30.15 0.89
N ILE A 46 -11.06 31.30 1.31
CA ILE A 46 -9.61 31.53 1.38
C ILE A 46 -9.24 31.67 2.84
N ILE A 47 -8.27 30.88 3.30
CA ILE A 47 -7.63 31.03 4.61
C ILE A 47 -6.33 31.80 4.38
N ARG A 48 -6.08 32.84 5.19
CA ARG A 48 -4.89 33.68 5.14
C ARG A 48 -4.07 33.52 6.42
N ILE A 49 -2.77 33.81 6.31
CA ILE A 49 -1.90 33.90 7.48
C ILE A 49 -2.45 35.01 8.40
N GLY A 50 -2.71 34.67 9.66
CA GLY A 50 -3.30 35.58 10.65
C GLY A 50 -4.80 35.35 10.91
N ASP A 51 -5.47 34.52 10.12
CA ASP A 51 -6.86 34.14 10.40
C ASP A 51 -6.97 33.43 11.75
N ARG A 52 -8.05 33.73 12.49
CA ARG A 52 -8.32 33.08 13.77
C ARG A 52 -8.87 31.68 13.53
N VAL A 53 -8.25 30.69 14.16
CA VAL A 53 -8.72 29.31 14.18
C VAL A 53 -9.38 29.03 15.52
N THR A 54 -10.59 28.46 15.49
CA THR A 54 -11.30 27.98 16.68
C THR A 54 -11.37 26.47 16.65
N ILE A 55 -10.98 25.82 17.75
CA ILE A 55 -11.11 24.37 17.90
C ILE A 55 -12.56 24.08 18.31
N LEU A 56 -13.33 23.46 17.41
CA LEU A 56 -14.73 23.11 17.68
C LEU A 56 -14.86 21.83 18.50
N GLU A 57 -13.99 20.85 18.25
CA GLU A 57 -14.02 19.53 18.87
C GLU A 57 -12.60 18.97 18.98
N LYS A 58 -12.37 18.10 19.97
CA LYS A 58 -11.11 17.37 20.16
C LYS A 58 -11.42 15.89 20.30
N ARG A 59 -10.48 15.05 19.86
CA ARG A 59 -10.49 13.60 20.10
C ARG A 59 -9.18 13.15 20.71
N THR A 60 -9.19 11.99 21.36
CA THR A 60 -7.96 11.32 21.78
C THR A 60 -7.09 11.05 20.56
N PRO A 61 -5.79 11.43 20.57
CA PRO A 61 -4.91 11.17 19.44
C PRO A 61 -4.68 9.67 19.27
N ARG A 62 -4.50 9.23 18.03
CA ARG A 62 -4.09 7.86 17.73
C ARG A 62 -2.68 7.63 18.26
N GLU A 63 -2.43 6.45 18.81
CA GLU A 63 -1.09 6.09 19.27
C GLU A 63 -0.19 5.67 18.11
N TYR A 64 1.00 6.26 18.07
CA TYR A 64 2.04 5.95 17.11
C TYR A 64 3.31 5.44 17.80
N GLY A 65 4.12 4.71 17.04
CA GLY A 65 5.44 4.28 17.45
C GLY A 65 6.31 3.87 16.27
N SER A 66 7.44 3.25 16.58
CA SER A 66 8.28 2.58 15.60
C SER A 66 7.61 1.31 15.10
N GLY A 67 7.51 1.18 13.79
CA GLY A 67 7.04 -0.01 13.11
C GLY A 67 8.20 -0.90 12.66
N GLU A 68 7.84 -2.08 12.18
CA GLU A 68 8.77 -2.97 11.50
C GLU A 68 9.26 -2.32 10.19
N GLN A 69 10.58 -2.28 10.00
CA GLN A 69 11.16 -1.76 8.77
C GLN A 69 10.95 -2.77 7.65
N ALA A 70 10.36 -2.30 6.55
CA ALA A 70 10.06 -3.15 5.41
C ALA A 70 11.27 -3.23 4.49
N ALA A 71 12.04 -4.31 4.61
CA ALA A 71 13.19 -4.58 3.75
C ALA A 71 12.71 -4.93 2.33
N ASP A 72 13.44 -4.47 1.31
CA ASP A 72 13.26 -4.91 -0.08
C ASP A 72 13.73 -6.37 -0.19
N LEU A 73 12.92 -7.22 -0.83
CA LEU A 73 13.26 -8.61 -1.11
C LEU A 73 13.76 -8.75 -2.55
N PRO A 74 14.75 -9.64 -2.82
CA PRO A 74 15.25 -9.85 -4.17
C PRO A 74 14.17 -10.50 -5.04
N VAL A 75 13.92 -9.89 -6.20
CA VAL A 75 13.08 -10.50 -7.24
C VAL A 75 13.97 -11.48 -8.00
N LYS A 76 13.54 -12.74 -8.07
CA LYS A 76 14.17 -13.71 -8.98
C LYS A 76 13.60 -13.47 -10.37
N GLU A 77 14.47 -13.41 -11.37
CA GLU A 77 14.05 -13.43 -12.77
C GLU A 77 13.45 -14.80 -13.06
N ASP A 78 12.14 -14.82 -13.27
CA ASP A 78 11.40 -16.01 -13.68
C ASP A 78 10.90 -15.82 -15.11
N THR A 79 10.76 -16.93 -15.82
CA THR A 79 10.21 -16.96 -17.17
C THR A 79 8.81 -16.36 -17.15
N GLN A 80 8.50 -15.48 -18.11
CA GLN A 80 7.17 -14.89 -18.21
C GLN A 80 6.13 -15.97 -18.45
N GLN A 81 5.14 -16.02 -17.57
CA GLN A 81 4.03 -16.97 -17.61
C GLN A 81 2.71 -16.24 -17.38
N SER A 82 1.66 -16.72 -18.04
CA SER A 82 0.30 -16.27 -17.80
C SER A 82 -0.28 -17.00 -16.59
N VAL A 83 -0.96 -16.28 -15.72
CA VAL A 83 -1.63 -16.83 -14.53
C VAL A 83 -3.08 -16.39 -14.53
N ALA A 84 -3.97 -17.24 -14.06
CA ALA A 84 -5.36 -16.85 -13.87
C ALA A 84 -5.55 -16.19 -12.50
N ILE A 85 -6.14 -15.00 -12.47
CA ILE A 85 -6.45 -14.28 -11.23
C ILE A 85 -7.96 -14.15 -11.13
N GLU A 86 -8.51 -14.63 -10.02
CA GLU A 86 -9.91 -14.46 -9.65
C GLU A 86 -10.03 -13.47 -8.49
N PHE A 87 -10.74 -12.36 -8.70
CA PHE A 87 -10.98 -11.34 -7.70
C PHE A 87 -12.49 -11.14 -7.49
N ASN A 88 -12.99 -11.41 -6.28
CA ASN A 88 -14.41 -11.33 -5.95
C ASN A 88 -15.32 -12.04 -6.98
N GLY A 89 -14.90 -13.21 -7.48
CA GLY A 89 -15.61 -14.00 -8.50
C GLY A 89 -15.41 -13.53 -9.95
N GLN A 90 -14.72 -12.42 -10.20
CA GLN A 90 -14.32 -12.00 -11.54
C GLN A 90 -12.96 -12.58 -11.89
N ARG A 91 -12.90 -13.43 -12.93
CA ARG A 91 -11.67 -14.07 -13.40
C ARG A 91 -11.11 -13.36 -14.61
N PHE A 92 -9.79 -13.13 -14.61
CA PHE A 92 -9.05 -12.58 -15.73
C PHE A 92 -7.66 -13.22 -15.85
N ILE A 93 -6.99 -13.00 -16.98
CA ILE A 93 -5.63 -13.50 -17.22
C ILE A 93 -4.63 -12.40 -16.89
N GLY A 94 -3.75 -12.70 -15.95
CA GLY A 94 -2.60 -11.90 -15.55
C GLY A 94 -1.27 -12.56 -15.93
N ASN A 95 -0.20 -12.12 -15.28
CA ASN A 95 1.16 -12.65 -15.43
C ASN A 95 1.91 -12.69 -14.08
N ASN A 96 3.05 -13.38 -14.09
CA ASN A 96 3.99 -13.47 -12.97
C ASN A 96 5.10 -12.40 -12.99
N GLN A 97 4.90 -11.27 -13.69
CA GLN A 97 5.88 -10.19 -13.84
C GLN A 97 5.41 -8.87 -13.20
N GLN A 98 4.11 -8.68 -13.04
CA GLN A 98 3.49 -7.47 -12.52
C GLN A 98 2.88 -7.67 -11.14
N ILE A 99 2.88 -6.60 -10.33
CA ILE A 99 2.21 -6.61 -9.03
C ILE A 99 0.70 -6.73 -9.18
N ILE A 100 0.06 -7.42 -8.23
CA ILE A 100 -1.39 -7.68 -8.25
C ILE A 100 -2.20 -6.39 -8.40
N LEU A 101 -1.81 -5.30 -7.71
CA LEU A 101 -2.52 -4.01 -7.80
C LEU A 101 -2.61 -3.49 -9.24
N GLU A 102 -1.51 -3.50 -10.00
CA GLU A 102 -1.51 -3.01 -11.39
C GLU A 102 -2.36 -3.90 -12.29
N GLN A 103 -2.32 -5.21 -12.06
CA GLN A 103 -3.12 -6.16 -12.83
C GLN A 103 -4.62 -5.95 -12.59
N LEU A 104 -5.03 -5.65 -11.35
CA LEU A 104 -6.41 -5.25 -11.03
C LEU A 104 -6.79 -3.93 -11.69
N GLU A 105 -5.93 -2.91 -11.60
CA GLU A 105 -6.17 -1.59 -12.21
C GLU A 105 -6.35 -1.68 -13.73
N ASN A 106 -5.54 -2.52 -14.41
CA ASN A 106 -5.65 -2.75 -15.85
C ASN A 106 -6.97 -3.39 -16.27
N GLN A 107 -7.65 -4.10 -15.36
CA GLN A 107 -8.99 -4.64 -15.58
C GLN A 107 -10.10 -3.67 -15.13
N GLY A 108 -9.75 -2.44 -14.73
CA GLY A 108 -10.70 -1.46 -14.19
C GLY A 108 -11.15 -1.76 -12.77
N ILE A 109 -10.52 -2.71 -12.07
CA ILE A 109 -10.86 -3.07 -10.69
C ILE A 109 -10.12 -2.13 -9.74
N GLN A 110 -10.88 -1.34 -8.97
CA GLN A 110 -10.32 -0.41 -8.00
C GLN A 110 -10.38 -0.98 -6.59
N ILE A 111 -9.21 -1.10 -5.96
CA ILE A 111 -9.07 -1.40 -4.53
C ILE A 111 -8.45 -0.21 -3.80
N PRO A 112 -8.69 -0.03 -2.49
CA PRO A 112 -8.04 1.05 -1.75
C PRO A 112 -6.52 0.93 -1.81
N TYR A 113 -5.79 2.00 -2.14
CA TYR A 113 -4.33 2.04 -2.06
C TYR A 113 -3.85 3.44 -1.68
N SER A 114 -2.59 3.56 -1.27
CA SER A 114 -2.00 4.85 -0.91
C SER A 114 -0.51 4.93 -1.26
N CYS A 115 0.36 4.15 -0.60
CA CYS A 115 1.81 4.32 -0.75
C CYS A 115 2.44 3.64 -1.97
N ARG A 116 1.79 2.61 -2.54
CA ARG A 116 2.35 1.71 -3.57
C ARG A 116 3.75 1.14 -3.26
N ALA A 117 4.11 1.09 -1.98
CA ALA A 117 5.45 0.71 -1.50
C ALA A 117 5.42 -0.45 -0.48
N GLY A 118 4.27 -1.10 -0.29
CA GLY A 118 4.14 -2.27 0.59
C GLY A 118 4.16 -1.99 2.10
N ILE A 119 3.88 -0.75 2.54
CA ILE A 119 3.98 -0.39 3.97
C ILE A 119 2.72 0.20 4.60
N CYS A 120 1.87 0.90 3.83
CA CYS A 120 0.71 1.60 4.38
C CYS A 120 -0.44 0.67 4.78
N GLY A 121 -0.49 -0.53 4.22
CA GLY A 121 -1.57 -1.48 4.47
C GLY A 121 -2.92 -1.14 3.82
N SER A 122 -3.05 -0.07 3.03
CA SER A 122 -4.33 0.28 2.37
C SER A 122 -4.76 -0.75 1.32
N CYS A 123 -3.81 -1.27 0.53
CA CYS A 123 -4.05 -2.29 -0.52
C CYS A 123 -4.14 -3.72 0.01
N LYS A 124 -4.61 -3.88 1.24
CA LYS A 124 -4.69 -5.18 1.90
C LYS A 124 -5.89 -5.95 1.35
N ILE A 125 -5.63 -7.17 0.91
CA ILE A 125 -6.63 -8.11 0.38
C ILE A 125 -6.42 -9.48 1.00
N SER A 126 -7.43 -10.34 0.92
CA SER A 126 -7.35 -11.74 1.35
C SER A 126 -6.87 -12.61 0.19
N LEU A 127 -5.88 -13.45 0.44
CA LEU A 127 -5.43 -14.53 -0.45
C LEU A 127 -6.13 -15.82 -0.03
N VAL A 128 -7.13 -16.23 -0.80
CA VAL A 128 -7.93 -17.44 -0.56
C VAL A 128 -7.20 -18.67 -1.06
N LYS A 129 -6.55 -18.57 -2.24
CA LYS A 129 -5.80 -19.67 -2.85
C LYS A 129 -4.67 -19.14 -3.74
N GLY A 130 -3.60 -19.92 -3.82
CA GLY A 130 -2.42 -19.66 -4.66
C GLY A 130 -1.25 -19.10 -3.86
N ASP A 131 -0.16 -18.83 -4.56
CA ASP A 131 1.10 -18.36 -3.99
C ASP A 131 1.56 -17.05 -4.63
N VAL A 132 2.12 -16.17 -3.82
CA VAL A 132 2.62 -14.87 -4.25
C VAL A 132 4.06 -14.67 -3.81
N LEU A 133 4.84 -14.01 -4.66
CA LEU A 133 6.17 -13.53 -4.36
C LEU A 133 6.08 -12.13 -3.75
N PRO A 134 6.46 -11.94 -2.47
CA PRO A 134 6.50 -10.62 -1.85
C PRO A 134 7.73 -9.82 -2.30
N LEU A 135 7.54 -8.52 -2.54
CA LEU A 135 8.61 -7.55 -2.82
C LEU A 135 9.14 -6.86 -1.55
N LYS A 136 8.36 -6.87 -0.47
CA LYS A 136 8.75 -6.38 0.85
C LYS A 136 8.56 -7.45 1.91
N SER A 137 9.39 -7.44 2.94
CA SER A 137 9.25 -8.35 4.10
C SER A 137 7.87 -8.27 4.77
N THR A 138 7.22 -7.09 4.72
CA THR A 138 5.91 -6.83 5.33
C THR A 138 4.72 -7.08 4.39
N SER A 139 4.95 -7.54 3.16
CA SER A 139 3.91 -7.71 2.13
C SER A 139 2.93 -8.84 2.43
N ILE A 140 3.38 -9.88 3.13
CA ILE A 140 2.54 -10.98 3.60
C ILE A 140 2.27 -10.76 5.08
N LYS A 141 1.00 -10.69 5.45
CA LYS A 141 0.56 -10.60 6.84
C LYS A 141 0.02 -11.96 7.29
N ASN A 142 0.11 -12.20 8.59
CA ASN A 142 -0.48 -13.39 9.22
C ASN A 142 -1.97 -13.52 8.84
N ASN A 143 -2.44 -14.75 8.64
CA ASN A 143 -3.81 -15.12 8.28
C ASN A 143 -4.20 -14.95 6.79
N GLY A 144 -3.26 -15.18 5.86
CA GLY A 144 -3.56 -15.17 4.42
C GLY A 144 -3.90 -13.78 3.88
N LYS A 145 -3.46 -12.70 4.54
CA LYS A 145 -3.67 -11.33 4.06
C LYS A 145 -2.42 -10.84 3.37
N ILE A 146 -2.55 -10.25 2.18
CA ILE A 146 -1.41 -9.76 1.39
C ILE A 146 -1.60 -8.29 1.00
N LEU A 147 -0.51 -7.62 0.65
CA LEU A 147 -0.49 -6.26 0.14
C LEU A 147 -0.36 -6.28 -1.39
N ALA A 148 -1.47 -6.03 -2.08
CA ALA A 148 -1.56 -6.13 -3.55
C ALA A 148 -0.51 -5.28 -4.30
N CYS A 149 -0.09 -4.15 -3.72
CA CYS A 149 0.92 -3.28 -4.35
C CYS A 149 2.36 -3.79 -4.29
N SER A 150 2.60 -4.92 -3.62
CA SER A 150 3.95 -5.43 -3.34
C SER A 150 4.02 -6.95 -3.39
N CYS A 151 3.08 -7.59 -4.09
CA CYS A 151 3.03 -9.02 -4.29
C CYS A 151 2.85 -9.30 -5.79
N ILE A 152 3.65 -10.23 -6.31
CA ILE A 152 3.58 -10.73 -7.68
C ILE A 152 3.01 -12.16 -7.63
N PRO A 153 2.04 -12.54 -8.48
CA PRO A 153 1.56 -13.93 -8.53
C PRO A 153 2.66 -14.91 -8.95
N GLN A 154 2.73 -16.09 -8.32
CA GLN A 154 3.57 -17.20 -8.82
C GLN A 154 2.76 -18.26 -9.56
N ASN A 155 1.47 -18.38 -9.25
CA ASN A 155 0.54 -19.31 -9.88
C ASN A 155 -0.87 -18.69 -9.90
N ASP A 156 -1.87 -19.49 -10.28
CA ASP A 156 -3.27 -19.07 -10.30
C ASP A 156 -3.75 -18.65 -8.90
N LEU A 157 -4.34 -17.46 -8.82
CA LEU A 157 -4.76 -16.84 -7.56
C LEU A 157 -6.27 -16.75 -7.43
N ILE A 158 -6.75 -16.95 -6.21
CA ILE A 158 -8.09 -16.55 -5.77
C ILE A 158 -7.91 -15.54 -4.64
N ILE A 159 -8.39 -14.32 -4.85
CA ILE A 159 -8.22 -13.18 -3.95
C ILE A 159 -9.55 -12.45 -3.73
N GLU A 160 -9.72 -11.87 -2.54
CA GLU A 160 -10.95 -11.18 -2.13
C GLU A 160 -10.68 -9.85 -1.43
N LEU A 161 -11.59 -8.90 -1.58
CA LEU A 161 -11.56 -7.65 -0.83
C LEU A 161 -11.97 -7.88 0.63
N ILE A 162 -11.28 -7.23 1.58
CA ILE A 162 -11.55 -7.28 3.03
C ILE A 162 -12.61 -6.25 3.40
#